data_AF-A0A397FJS5-F1
#
_entry.id   AF-A0A397FJS5-F1
#
_cell.length_a   1.000
_cell.length_b   1.000
_cell.length_c   1.000
_cell.angle_alpha   90.00
_cell.angle_beta   90.00
_cell.angle_gamma   90.00
#
_symmetry.space_group_name_H-M   'P 1'
#
loop_
_entity.id
_entity.type
_entity.pdbx_description
1 polymer ?
#
loop_
_entity_poly.entity_id
_entity_poly.type
_entity_poly.pdbx_seq_one_letter_code
_entity_poly.pdbx_strand_id
1 'polypeptide(L)'
;FIMTNSSLLVVRTRDSSPGLAQKLTGALVVVAAATMFTFQKGYVVGESSAALYISIVLLVVTIAIGVTIFVKCPQNASEGDLFRAPLVPFIPMLSILVNWLLVAQMAEKDIARAFIWIGAAILTYFMYGFSHSEGRKGWAKMLNHGVLGLNEVRPSMSDMMSGDAKKSLLSPVADK
;
A
#
# COMPACT_ATOMS: atom_id res chain seq x y z
N PHE A 1 5.72 8.37 7.97
CA PHE A 1 4.32 8.82 7.79
C PHE A 1 3.91 9.00 6.32
N ILE A 2 4.73 9.58 5.43
CA ILE A 2 4.40 9.71 3.98
C ILE A 2 4.01 8.35 3.37
N MET A 3 4.82 7.31 3.61
CA MET A 3 4.53 5.95 3.11
C MET A 3 3.21 5.39 3.67
N THR A 4 2.93 5.59 4.96
CA THR A 4 1.69 5.14 5.61
C THR A 4 0.45 5.80 5.03
N ASN A 5 0.49 7.12 4.81
CA ASN A 5 -0.61 7.85 4.19
C ASN A 5 -0.80 7.46 2.72
N SER A 6 0.30 7.20 2.01
CA SER A 6 0.26 6.69 0.63
C SER A 6 -0.35 5.28 0.57
N SER A 7 0.03 4.39 1.49
CA SER A 7 -0.56 3.05 1.57
C SER A 7 -2.04 3.11 1.93
N LEU A 8 -2.46 4.02 2.80
CA LEU A 8 -3.86 4.23 3.13
C LEU A 8 -4.65 4.70 1.90
N LEU A 9 -4.11 5.64 1.13
CA LEU A 9 -4.72 6.09 -0.13
C LEU A 9 -4.90 4.91 -1.09
N VAL A 10 -3.84 4.14 -1.34
CA VAL A 10 -3.88 2.99 -2.25
C VAL A 10 -4.85 1.92 -1.76
N VAL A 11 -4.80 1.52 -0.50
CA VAL A 11 -5.72 0.50 0.05
C VAL A 11 -7.17 0.92 -0.09
N ARG A 12 -7.48 2.20 0.15
CA ARG A 12 -8.85 2.72 0.05
C ARG A 12 -9.34 2.89 -1.38
N THR A 13 -8.46 2.99 -2.38
CA THR A 13 -8.85 3.40 -3.73
C THR A 13 -8.48 2.39 -4.83
N ARG A 14 -7.63 1.39 -4.55
CA ARG A 14 -7.13 0.45 -5.55
C ARG A 14 -8.19 -0.49 -6.10
N ASP A 15 -9.18 -0.88 -5.31
CA ASP A 15 -10.11 -1.95 -5.71
C ASP A 15 -10.99 -1.51 -6.88
N SER A 16 -11.27 -0.21 -6.97
CA SER A 16 -12.03 0.41 -8.06
C SER A 16 -11.16 0.79 -9.27
N SER A 17 -9.87 1.04 -9.08
CA SER A 17 -8.97 1.58 -10.13
C SER A 17 -7.49 1.34 -9.81
N PRO A 18 -6.99 0.08 -9.93
CA PRO A 18 -5.71 -0.31 -9.35
C PRO A 18 -4.52 0.42 -9.98
N GLY A 19 -4.49 0.58 -11.31
CA GLY A 19 -3.41 1.27 -12.00
C GLY A 19 -3.45 2.80 -11.83
N LEU A 20 -4.64 3.40 -11.89
CA LEU A 20 -4.80 4.85 -11.78
C LEU A 20 -4.54 5.34 -10.36
N ALA A 21 -5.07 4.66 -9.34
CA ALA A 21 -4.89 5.02 -7.94
C ALA A 21 -3.41 5.02 -7.54
N GLN A 22 -2.64 4.02 -7.96
CA GLN A 22 -1.20 3.94 -7.71
C GLN A 22 -0.43 5.07 -8.39
N LYS A 23 -0.70 5.32 -9.69
CA LYS A 23 -0.06 6.41 -10.44
C LYS A 23 -0.36 7.78 -9.84
N LEU A 24 -1.63 8.05 -9.50
CA LEU A 24 -2.03 9.31 -8.88
C LEU A 24 -1.46 9.47 -7.48
N THR A 25 -1.42 8.42 -6.67
CA THR A 25 -0.82 8.49 -5.32
C THR A 25 0.70 8.75 -5.42
N GLY A 26 1.40 8.06 -6.33
CA GLY A 26 2.82 8.32 -6.58
C GLY A 26 3.06 9.76 -7.07
N ALA A 27 2.27 10.22 -8.04
CA ALA A 27 2.34 11.59 -8.54
C ALA A 27 2.06 12.61 -7.42
N LEU A 28 1.05 12.37 -6.57
CA LEU A 28 0.74 13.22 -5.42
C LEU A 28 1.94 13.38 -4.49
N VAL A 29 2.61 12.29 -4.14
CA VAL A 29 3.77 12.31 -3.23
C VAL A 29 4.94 13.09 -3.84
N VAL A 30 5.23 12.87 -5.12
CA VAL A 30 6.34 13.54 -5.82
C VAL A 30 6.07 15.04 -6.00
N VAL A 31 4.85 15.39 -6.44
CA VAL A 31 4.47 16.80 -6.61
C VAL A 31 4.45 17.49 -5.25
N ALA A 32 3.89 16.88 -4.20
CA ALA A 32 3.88 17.43 -2.85
C ALA A 32 5.30 17.67 -2.30
N ALA A 33 6.25 16.76 -2.60
CA ALA A 33 7.66 16.97 -2.27
C ALA A 33 8.18 18.23 -2.96
N ALA A 34 8.04 18.33 -4.29
CA ALA A 34 8.48 19.47 -5.06
C ALA A 34 7.83 20.78 -4.59
N THR A 35 6.53 20.77 -4.27
CA THR A 35 5.80 21.91 -3.69
C THR A 35 6.47 22.41 -2.42
N MET A 36 6.81 21.51 -1.49
CA MET A 36 7.34 21.91 -0.17
C MET A 36 8.82 22.29 -0.20
N PHE A 37 9.64 21.64 -1.03
CA PHE A 37 11.03 22.07 -1.23
C PHE A 37 11.12 23.45 -1.89
N THR A 38 10.26 23.73 -2.89
CA THR A 38 10.19 25.05 -3.52
C THR A 38 9.56 26.10 -2.60
N PHE A 39 8.57 25.71 -1.78
CA PHE A 39 8.00 26.58 -0.75
C PHE A 39 9.05 27.03 0.27
N GLN A 40 9.85 26.08 0.77
CA GLN A 40 10.92 26.36 1.72
C GLN A 40 11.90 27.38 1.13
N LYS A 41 12.39 27.15 -0.09
CA LYS A 41 13.34 28.03 -0.77
C LYS A 41 12.75 29.41 -1.10
N GLY A 42 11.50 29.46 -1.57
CA GLY A 42 10.86 30.69 -2.05
C GLY A 42 10.27 31.58 -0.95
N TYR A 43 9.65 30.99 0.07
CA TYR A 43 8.94 31.73 1.12
C TYR A 43 9.73 31.77 2.43
N VAL A 44 10.24 30.63 2.91
CA VAL A 44 10.87 30.54 4.25
C VAL A 44 12.28 31.11 4.23
N VAL A 45 13.11 30.72 3.25
CA VAL A 45 14.47 31.28 3.10
C VAL A 45 14.42 32.63 2.36
N GLY A 46 13.43 32.83 1.48
CA GLY A 46 13.29 34.07 0.72
C GLY A 46 14.32 34.25 -0.40
N GLU A 47 14.96 33.17 -0.86
CA GLU A 47 16.03 33.24 -1.88
C GLU A 47 15.51 33.56 -3.29
N SER A 48 14.25 33.20 -3.61
CA SER A 48 13.74 33.33 -4.98
C SER A 48 12.22 33.48 -5.06
N SER A 49 11.76 34.60 -5.62
CA SER A 49 10.34 34.80 -5.94
C SER A 49 9.84 33.81 -7.00
N ALA A 50 10.71 33.37 -7.92
CA ALA A 50 10.36 32.35 -8.91
C ALA A 50 10.02 31.01 -8.25
N ALA A 51 10.81 30.60 -7.24
CA ALA A 51 10.53 29.38 -6.47
C ALA A 51 9.19 29.45 -5.73
N LEU A 52 8.82 30.63 -5.23
CA LEU A 52 7.51 30.86 -4.61
C LEU A 52 6.38 30.66 -5.63
N TYR A 53 6.45 31.30 -6.79
CA TYR A 53 5.41 31.15 -7.82
C TYR A 53 5.28 29.69 -8.29
N ILE A 54 6.41 28.99 -8.47
CA ILE A 54 6.42 27.56 -8.79
C ILE A 54 5.74 26.75 -7.68
N SER A 55 6.04 27.04 -6.40
CA SER A 55 5.42 26.37 -5.27
C SER A 55 3.90 26.52 -5.25
N ILE A 56 3.37 27.72 -5.50
CA ILE A 56 1.93 27.97 -5.58
C ILE A 56 1.30 27.13 -6.69
N VAL A 57 1.91 27.11 -7.89
CA VAL A 57 1.41 26.30 -9.01
C VAL A 57 1.40 24.82 -8.66
N LEU A 58 2.48 24.31 -8.08
CA LEU A 58 2.57 22.89 -7.67
C LEU A 58 1.58 22.55 -6.55
N LEU A 59 1.27 23.49 -5.66
CA LEU A 59 0.25 23.29 -4.62
C LEU A 59 -1.13 23.12 -5.25
N VAL A 60 -1.49 23.95 -6.23
CA VAL A 60 -2.73 23.81 -6.99
C VAL A 60 -2.78 22.45 -7.71
N VAL A 61 -1.68 22.02 -8.32
CA VAL A 61 -1.57 20.68 -8.94
C VAL A 61 -1.76 19.57 -7.91
N THR A 62 -1.16 19.68 -6.72
CA THR A 62 -1.32 18.69 -5.64
C THR A 62 -2.79 18.55 -5.22
N ILE A 63 -3.48 19.69 -5.04
CA ILE A 63 -4.91 19.71 -4.72
C ILE A 63 -5.72 19.08 -5.87
N ALA A 64 -5.43 19.43 -7.11
CA ALA A 64 -6.10 18.88 -8.29
C ALA A 64 -5.92 17.36 -8.41
N ILE A 65 -4.74 16.82 -8.09
CA ILE A 65 -4.51 15.36 -8.05
C ILE A 65 -5.38 14.72 -6.97
N GLY A 66 -5.48 15.29 -5.76
CA GLY A 66 -6.35 14.72 -4.73
C GLY A 66 -7.84 14.81 -5.06
N VAL A 67 -8.29 15.90 -5.68
CA VAL A 67 -9.66 15.99 -6.21
C VAL A 67 -9.86 14.91 -7.28
N THR A 68 -8.88 14.69 -8.15
CA THR A 68 -8.94 13.62 -9.16
C THR A 68 -9.04 12.23 -8.52
N ILE A 69 -8.26 11.96 -7.46
CA ILE A 69 -8.38 10.71 -6.68
C ILE A 69 -9.78 10.60 -6.08
N PHE A 70 -10.31 11.67 -5.49
CA PHE A 70 -11.65 11.68 -4.89
C PHE A 70 -12.75 11.37 -5.91
N VAL A 71 -12.68 11.96 -7.11
CA VAL A 71 -13.71 11.82 -8.15
C VAL A 71 -13.56 10.50 -8.92
N LYS A 72 -12.34 10.12 -9.29
CA LYS A 72 -12.11 8.98 -10.21
C LYS A 72 -11.83 7.66 -9.51
N CYS A 73 -11.45 7.67 -8.23
CA CYS A 73 -11.12 6.47 -7.49
C CYS A 73 -12.09 6.31 -6.30
N PRO A 74 -13.29 5.75 -6.52
CA PRO A 74 -14.28 5.59 -5.45
C PRO A 74 -13.71 4.71 -4.35
N GLN A 75 -13.93 5.15 -3.11
CA GLN A 75 -13.33 4.54 -1.94
C GLN A 75 -14.00 3.21 -1.63
N ASN A 76 -13.19 2.18 -1.40
CA ASN A 76 -13.72 0.93 -0.90
C ASN A 76 -14.07 1.06 0.59
N ALA A 77 -15.34 0.83 0.89
CA ALA A 77 -15.85 0.76 2.23
C ALA A 77 -15.40 -0.57 2.85
N SER A 78 -14.24 -0.58 3.50
CA SER A 78 -13.80 -1.73 4.31
C SER A 78 -14.91 -2.17 5.27
N GLU A 79 -14.99 -3.48 5.53
CA GLU A 79 -15.92 -4.13 6.47
C GLU A 79 -15.94 -3.39 7.83
N GLY A 80 -17.12 -3.33 8.44
CA GLY A 80 -17.53 -2.32 9.44
C GLY A 80 -16.72 -2.22 10.74
N ASP A 81 -15.77 -3.12 10.98
CA ASP A 81 -15.05 -3.25 12.25
C ASP A 81 -13.66 -2.59 12.29
N LEU A 82 -13.26 -1.88 11.23
CA LEU A 82 -11.94 -1.24 11.14
C LEU A 82 -12.01 0.29 11.22
N PHE A 83 -11.06 0.89 11.95
CA PHE A 83 -10.93 2.35 12.09
C PHE A 83 -10.89 3.05 10.71
N ARG A 84 -11.77 4.03 10.52
CA ARG A 84 -11.86 4.85 9.31
C ARG A 84 -11.31 6.25 9.55
N ALA A 85 -10.35 6.64 8.69
CA ALA A 85 -9.95 8.04 8.61
C ALA A 85 -11.04 8.81 7.85
N PRO A 86 -11.64 9.87 8.43
CA PRO A 86 -12.59 10.70 7.72
C PRO A 86 -11.89 11.48 6.59
N LEU A 87 -12.66 11.86 5.56
CA LEU A 87 -12.23 12.81 4.51
C LEU A 87 -10.97 12.38 3.71
N VAL A 88 -10.84 11.09 3.39
CA VAL A 88 -9.90 10.64 2.34
C VAL A 88 -10.36 11.23 1.00
N PRO A 89 -9.47 11.69 0.11
CA PRO A 89 -8.01 11.68 0.18
C PRO A 89 -7.38 12.93 0.82
N PHE A 90 -8.17 13.90 1.28
CA PHE A 90 -7.70 15.21 1.71
C PHE A 90 -6.88 15.18 3.01
N ILE A 91 -7.31 14.43 4.02
CA ILE A 91 -6.56 14.31 5.28
C ILE A 91 -5.20 13.62 5.06
N PRO A 92 -5.12 12.47 4.36
CA PRO A 92 -3.83 11.88 3.98
C PRO A 92 -2.95 12.82 3.15
N MET A 93 -3.52 13.57 2.20
CA MET A 93 -2.78 14.55 1.40
C MET A 93 -2.16 15.63 2.28
N LEU A 94 -2.94 16.25 3.18
CA LEU A 94 -2.44 17.30 4.08
C LEU A 94 -1.31 16.76 4.95
N SER A 95 -1.46 15.54 5.48
CA SER A 95 -0.40 14.88 6.25
C SER A 95 0.87 14.66 5.42
N ILE A 96 0.75 14.29 4.13
CA ILE A 96 1.89 14.16 3.22
C ILE A 96 2.59 15.52 3.00
N LEU A 97 1.82 16.59 2.77
CA LEU A 97 2.36 17.95 2.60
C LEU A 97 3.12 18.42 3.84
N VAL A 98 2.52 18.29 5.03
CA VAL A 98 3.18 18.69 6.29
C VAL A 98 4.45 17.88 6.52
N ASN A 99 4.44 16.57 6.26
CA ASN A 99 5.65 15.75 6.40
C ASN A 99 6.76 16.17 5.44
N TRP A 100 6.42 16.52 4.19
CA TRP A 100 7.42 17.03 3.25
C TRP A 100 7.95 18.42 3.65
N LEU A 101 7.10 19.28 4.23
CA LEU A 101 7.55 20.56 4.79
C LEU A 101 8.58 20.34 5.91
N LEU A 102 8.32 19.41 6.83
CA LEU A 102 9.26 19.07 7.90
C LEU A 102 10.60 18.56 7.34
N VAL A 103 10.56 17.72 6.31
CA VAL A 103 11.78 17.24 5.64
C VAL A 103 12.51 18.39 4.93
N ALA A 104 11.80 19.28 4.24
CA ALA A 104 12.39 20.42 3.54
C ALA A 104 13.07 21.42 4.48
N GLN A 105 12.66 21.50 5.75
CA GLN A 105 13.28 22.35 6.77
C GLN A 105 14.59 21.77 7.35
N MET A 106 14.89 20.49 7.12
CA MET A 106 16.12 19.88 7.60
C MET A 106 17.35 20.34 6.79
N ALA A 107 18.53 20.30 7.41
CA ALA A 107 19.76 20.58 6.69
C ALA A 107 20.01 19.52 5.61
N GLU A 108 20.58 19.94 4.47
CA GLU A 108 20.83 19.06 3.32
C GLU A 108 21.67 17.83 3.69
N LYS A 109 22.64 18.01 4.59
CA LYS A 109 23.47 16.92 5.15
C LYS A 109 22.66 15.85 5.88
N ASP A 110 21.58 16.22 6.53
CA ASP A 110 20.76 15.31 7.34
C ASP A 110 19.81 14.52 6.43
N ILE A 111 19.26 15.18 5.39
CA ILE A 111 18.48 14.54 4.33
C ILE A 111 19.34 13.49 3.60
N ALA A 112 20.59 13.84 3.25
CA ALA A 112 21.51 12.90 2.61
C ALA A 112 21.79 11.66 3.50
N ARG A 113 22.05 11.86 4.79
CA ARG A 113 22.23 10.75 5.76
C ARG A 113 20.97 9.89 5.86
N ALA A 114 19.78 10.49 5.86
CA ALA A 114 18.52 9.76 5.89
C ALA A 114 18.37 8.83 4.66
N PHE A 115 18.70 9.31 3.45
CA PHE A 115 18.68 8.48 2.25
C PHE A 115 19.70 7.34 2.30
N ILE A 116 20.90 7.59 2.82
CA ILE A 116 21.92 6.53 3.01
C ILE A 116 21.39 5.44 3.94
N TRP A 117 20.82 5.81 5.09
CA TRP A 117 20.27 4.84 6.03
C TRP A 117 19.06 4.08 5.48
N ILE A 118 18.16 4.75 4.75
CA ILE A 118 17.04 4.09 4.07
C ILE A 118 17.55 3.11 3.02
N GLY A 119 18.52 3.51 2.19
CA GLY A 119 19.15 2.64 1.20
C GLY A 119 19.81 1.41 1.83
N ALA A 120 20.56 1.60 2.91
CA ALA A 120 21.16 0.52 3.68
C ALA A 120 20.10 -0.42 4.28
N ALA A 121 19.00 0.11 4.81
CA ALA A 121 17.90 -0.70 5.34
C ALA A 121 17.21 -1.52 4.23
N ILE A 122 16.99 -0.93 3.05
CA ILE A 122 16.42 -1.63 1.89
C ILE A 122 17.36 -2.76 1.43
N LEU A 123 18.66 -2.46 1.30
CA LEU A 123 19.65 -3.43 0.87
C LEU A 123 19.74 -4.60 1.85
N THR A 124 19.84 -4.33 3.15
CA THR A 124 19.88 -5.38 4.18
C THR A 124 18.59 -6.20 4.21
N TYR A 125 17.43 -5.56 4.06
CA TYR A 125 16.15 -6.25 3.96
C TYR A 125 16.11 -7.22 2.78
N PHE A 126 16.54 -6.81 1.58
CA PHE A 126 16.54 -7.69 0.41
C PHE A 126 17.60 -8.80 0.51
N MET A 127 18.80 -8.52 1.00
CA MET A 127 19.85 -9.53 1.19
C MET A 127 19.42 -10.61 2.19
N TYR A 128 18.93 -10.20 3.36
CA TYR A 128 18.46 -11.11 4.38
C TYR A 128 17.17 -11.83 3.95
N GLY A 129 16.23 -11.07 3.37
CA GLY A 129 14.94 -11.55 2.87
C GLY A 129 15.09 -12.54 1.72
N PHE A 130 16.15 -12.47 0.91
CA PHE A 130 16.42 -13.51 -0.07
C PHE A 130 16.54 -14.87 0.65
N SER A 131 17.39 -15.01 1.66
CA SER A 131 17.57 -16.30 2.31
C SER A 131 16.44 -16.69 3.29
N HIS A 132 15.74 -15.71 3.87
CA HIS A 132 14.79 -15.91 4.98
C HIS A 132 13.35 -15.50 4.67
N SER A 133 12.99 -15.24 3.41
CA SER A 133 11.60 -14.94 3.07
C SER A 133 10.71 -16.16 3.30
N GLU A 134 9.68 -15.98 4.11
CA GLU A 134 8.55 -16.91 4.26
C GLU A 134 7.88 -17.23 2.92
N GLY A 135 8.02 -16.35 1.93
CA GLY A 135 7.59 -16.60 0.56
C GLY A 135 8.27 -17.81 -0.11
N ARG A 136 9.44 -18.23 0.37
CA ARG A 136 10.19 -19.35 -0.22
C ARG A 136 9.90 -20.69 0.44
N LYS A 137 9.55 -20.68 1.73
CA LYS A 137 9.26 -21.90 2.53
C LYS A 137 7.76 -22.11 2.80
N GLY A 138 6.96 -21.05 2.67
CA GLY A 138 5.59 -20.99 3.18
C GLY A 138 4.47 -21.08 2.15
N TRP A 139 4.69 -20.85 0.84
CA TRP A 139 3.57 -20.92 -0.12
C TRP A 139 3.00 -22.33 -0.26
N ALA A 140 3.86 -23.35 -0.38
CA ALA A 140 3.40 -24.74 -0.42
C ALA A 140 2.73 -25.16 0.91
N LYS A 141 3.21 -24.66 2.06
CA LYS A 141 2.66 -24.96 3.39
C LYS A 141 1.33 -24.24 3.66
N MET A 142 1.21 -22.97 3.28
CA MET A 142 -0.01 -22.18 3.40
C MET A 142 -1.10 -22.65 2.43
N LEU A 143 -0.74 -22.96 1.18
CA LEU A 143 -1.69 -23.56 0.22
C LEU A 143 -2.19 -24.91 0.73
N ASN A 144 -1.32 -25.76 1.29
CA ASN A 144 -1.76 -27.03 1.89
C ASN A 144 -2.69 -26.83 3.09
N HIS A 145 -2.41 -25.91 4.02
CA HIS A 145 -3.32 -25.63 5.14
C HIS A 145 -4.64 -24.99 4.71
N GLY A 146 -4.62 -24.09 3.73
CA GLY A 146 -5.83 -23.49 3.17
C GLY A 146 -6.71 -24.51 2.44
N VAL A 147 -6.11 -25.41 1.67
CA VAL A 147 -6.82 -26.51 1.00
C VAL A 147 -7.38 -27.50 2.03
N LEU A 148 -6.59 -27.93 3.02
CA LEU A 148 -7.06 -28.83 4.08
C LEU A 148 -8.18 -28.21 4.91
N GLY A 149 -8.05 -26.94 5.32
CA GLY A 149 -9.08 -26.25 6.10
C GLY A 149 -10.37 -25.99 5.31
N LEU A 150 -10.28 -25.69 4.02
CA LEU A 150 -11.47 -25.62 3.15
C LEU A 150 -12.12 -26.99 2.97
N ASN A 151 -11.33 -28.05 2.88
CA ASN A 151 -11.81 -29.41 2.68
C ASN A 151 -12.46 -29.99 3.95
N GLU A 152 -12.06 -29.55 5.15
CA GLU A 152 -12.76 -29.86 6.41
C GLU A 152 -14.14 -29.20 6.49
N VAL A 153 -14.28 -27.96 6.00
CA VAL A 153 -15.56 -27.21 6.04
C VAL A 153 -16.46 -27.56 4.85
N ARG A 154 -15.87 -27.85 3.69
CA ARG A 154 -16.56 -28.21 2.46
C ARG A 154 -15.70 -29.21 1.67
N PRO A 155 -15.90 -30.52 1.87
CA PRO A 155 -15.09 -31.52 1.21
C PRO A 155 -15.20 -31.40 -0.31
N SER A 156 -14.08 -31.62 -1.00
CA SER A 156 -14.04 -31.63 -2.45
C SER A 156 -14.84 -32.82 -2.99
N MET A 157 -15.41 -32.65 -4.19
CA MET A 157 -16.21 -33.69 -4.84
C MET A 157 -15.41 -34.99 -5.04
N SER A 158 -14.11 -34.89 -5.30
CA SER A 158 -13.18 -36.02 -5.38
C SER A 158 -13.02 -36.79 -4.07
N ASP A 159 -12.97 -36.09 -2.93
CA ASP A 159 -12.86 -36.74 -1.62
C ASP A 159 -14.15 -37.42 -1.20
N MET A 160 -15.31 -36.81 -1.51
CA MET A 160 -16.61 -37.45 -1.28
C MET A 160 -16.71 -38.76 -2.08
N MET A 161 -16.32 -38.74 -3.35
CA MET A 161 -16.36 -39.92 -4.22
C MET A 161 -15.36 -41.01 -3.80
N SER A 162 -14.18 -40.63 -3.29
CA SER A 162 -13.17 -41.56 -2.76
C SER A 162 -13.62 -42.22 -1.45
N GLY A 163 -14.27 -41.45 -0.57
CA GLY A 163 -14.86 -41.95 0.67
C GLY A 163 -15.98 -42.96 0.44
N ASP A 164 -16.86 -42.70 -0.53
CA ASP A 164 -17.94 -43.62 -0.91
C ASP A 164 -17.40 -44.89 -1.57
N ALA A 165 -16.40 -44.78 -2.45
CA ALA A 165 -15.75 -45.93 -3.05
C ALA A 165 -15.12 -46.84 -1.98
N LYS A 166 -14.44 -46.27 -0.98
CA LYS A 166 -13.90 -47.05 0.16
C LYS A 166 -14.99 -47.73 0.98
N LYS A 167 -16.11 -47.06 1.26
CA LYS A 167 -17.23 -47.66 2.00
C LYS A 167 -17.89 -48.80 1.22
N SER A 168 -18.05 -48.64 -0.09
CA SER A 168 -18.61 -49.68 -0.97
C SER A 168 -17.71 -50.91 -1.07
N LEU A 169 -16.38 -50.74 -1.00
CA LEU A 169 -15.44 -51.87 -1.01
C LEU A 169 -15.33 -52.59 0.34
N LEU A 170 -15.65 -51.89 1.43
CA LEU A 170 -15.58 -52.42 2.79
C LEU A 170 -16.92 -52.97 3.31
N SER A 171 -18.04 -52.76 2.59
CA SER A 171 -19.28 -53.43 2.92
C SER A 171 -19.14 -54.92 2.60
N PRO A 172 -19.27 -55.84 3.57
CA PRO A 172 -19.30 -57.26 3.29
C PRO A 172 -20.49 -57.51 2.37
N VAL A 173 -20.26 -58.20 1.25
CA VAL A 173 -21.36 -58.78 0.46
C VAL A 173 -22.00 -59.81 1.37
N ALA A 174 -23.17 -59.49 1.91
CA ALA A 174 -23.98 -60.45 2.63
C ALA A 174 -24.49 -61.47 1.61
N ASP A 175 -23.74 -62.56 1.45
CA ASP A 175 -24.21 -63.77 0.77
C ASP A 175 -25.44 -64.27 1.52
N LYS A 176 -26.54 -64.42 0.78
CA LYS A 176 -27.83 -64.92 1.25
C LYS A 176 -27.80 -66.44 1.40
#